data_AF-A0A7Y2BEY4-F1
#
_entry.id   AF-A0A7Y2BEY4-F1
#
_cell.length_a   1.000
_cell.length_b   1.000
_cell.length_c   1.000
_cell.angle_alpha   90.00
_cell.angle_beta   90.00
_cell.angle_gamma   90.00
#
_symmetry.space_group_name_H-M   'P 1'
#
loop_
_entity.id
_entity.type
_entity.pdbx_description
1 polymer ?
#
loop_
_entity_poly.entity_id
_entity_poly.type
_entity_poly.pdbx_seq_one_letter_code
_entity_poly.pdbx_strand_id
1 'polypeptide(L)'
;MKSAEDDLARIQRSIDELCFELYGIGEQDRRQIETGFDSGAGVADSEDDDEEVEPEEVDIGALVESLLSWSLGVAVGRFDPRLATGVHDPPPEPEPFAPLPSRSPGMPTGEDGLPLNGPPPGYPVDFPRDGILVDDAGHDRDLVARMRQVFELVFGDEADAVWRESSEILEARKQDLRAWVGRSFFEGHVKDYSKSRRKAPIYWQLSTPSASYSVWLYLHRFTRDTLYKVLNDFVEPKLRHEERKLASLTQEAAGTPTSSQRKEIHVQTGFVEELRSFRDEVARIAPLWNPTLDDGVIINFAPLWRLVPQNRSWQKECKKVWDKLCKGEYDWAHLAMHLWPERVVPKCHKDRSLAIAHGLEDVFWEEDTDGKWKSREVDPATVDGLIAEHTSAAVRGARQSLLDAPVPTRGGSKSRGRRARKGRRPQEPSKGAET
;
A
#
# COMPACT_ATOMS: atom_id res chain seq x y z
N MET A 1 -30.14 17.91 -50.14
CA MET A 1 -29.57 18.34 -48.85
C MET A 1 -30.60 19.10 -48.02
N LYS A 2 -31.15 20.24 -48.45
CA LYS A 2 -32.18 20.99 -47.69
C LYS A 2 -33.37 20.18 -47.14
N SER A 3 -33.95 19.29 -47.96
CA SER A 3 -35.09 18.45 -47.54
C SER A 3 -34.75 17.47 -46.40
N ALA A 4 -33.50 17.00 -46.31
CA ALA A 4 -33.09 16.06 -45.27
C ALA A 4 -32.84 16.77 -43.94
N GLU A 5 -32.28 17.98 -43.99
CA GLU A 5 -32.09 18.84 -42.81
C GLU A 5 -33.44 19.28 -42.22
N ASP A 6 -34.41 19.62 -43.07
CA ASP A 6 -35.77 19.97 -42.65
C ASP A 6 -36.50 18.78 -42.01
N ASP A 7 -36.32 17.57 -42.56
CA ASP A 7 -36.88 16.34 -41.99
C ASP A 7 -36.24 15.99 -40.64
N LEU A 8 -34.93 16.18 -40.50
CA LEU A 8 -34.19 15.94 -39.25
C LEU A 8 -34.63 16.91 -38.15
N ALA A 9 -34.76 18.20 -38.49
CA ALA A 9 -35.25 19.22 -37.56
C ALA A 9 -36.72 19.03 -37.16
N ARG A 10 -37.53 18.38 -38.00
CA ARG A 10 -38.89 17.99 -37.63
C ARG A 10 -38.89 16.78 -36.70
N ILE A 11 -38.09 15.76 -36.99
CA ILE A 11 -37.98 14.55 -36.16
C ILE A 11 -37.46 14.93 -34.77
N GLN A 12 -36.42 15.77 -34.69
CA GLN A 12 -35.88 16.25 -33.41
C GLN A 12 -36.95 16.95 -32.58
N ARG A 13 -37.72 17.87 -33.17
CA ARG A 13 -38.83 18.55 -32.46
C ARG A 13 -39.88 17.58 -31.94
N SER A 14 -40.23 16.55 -32.71
CA SER A 14 -41.17 15.52 -32.22
C SER A 14 -40.59 14.68 -31.08
N ILE A 15 -39.28 14.39 -31.10
CA ILE A 15 -38.60 13.72 -29.98
C ILE A 15 -38.64 14.60 -28.73
N ASP A 16 -38.31 15.88 -28.88
CA ASP A 16 -38.27 16.82 -27.76
C ASP A 16 -39.67 17.01 -27.14
N GLU A 17 -40.72 17.15 -27.95
CA GLU A 17 -42.11 17.23 -27.48
C GLU A 17 -42.53 15.99 -26.69
N LEU A 18 -42.23 14.79 -27.21
CA LEU A 18 -42.53 13.54 -26.52
C LEU A 18 -41.76 13.40 -25.20
N CYS A 19 -40.48 13.79 -25.17
CA CYS A 19 -39.68 13.82 -23.96
C CYS A 19 -40.27 14.78 -22.92
N PHE A 20 -40.61 16.01 -23.32
CA PHE A 20 -41.18 16.99 -22.40
C PHE A 20 -42.53 16.55 -21.83
N GLU A 21 -43.37 15.87 -22.61
CA GLU A 21 -44.61 15.27 -22.11
C GLU A 21 -44.36 14.13 -21.14
N LEU A 22 -43.43 13.21 -21.47
CA LEU A 22 -43.12 12.04 -20.65
C LEU A 22 -42.57 12.43 -19.27
N TYR A 23 -41.74 13.46 -19.22
CA TYR A 23 -41.12 13.96 -17.99
C TYR A 23 -41.94 15.05 -17.28
N GLY A 24 -43.12 15.42 -17.79
CA GLY A 24 -44.01 16.41 -17.16
C GLY A 24 -43.43 17.82 -17.12
N ILE A 25 -42.56 18.18 -18.07
CA ILE A 25 -41.85 19.47 -18.12
C ILE A 25 -42.81 20.53 -18.68
N GLY A 26 -43.16 21.50 -17.83
CA GLY A 26 -44.08 22.59 -18.17
C GLY A 26 -43.46 23.66 -19.07
N GLU A 27 -44.27 24.54 -19.66
CA GLU A 27 -43.79 25.60 -20.58
C GLU A 27 -42.68 26.49 -19.98
N GLN A 28 -42.73 26.75 -18.68
CA GLN A 28 -41.74 27.60 -18.00
C GLN A 28 -40.36 26.95 -17.96
N ASP A 29 -40.32 25.64 -17.71
CA ASP A 29 -39.10 24.84 -17.67
C ASP A 29 -38.58 24.55 -19.08
N ARG A 30 -39.49 24.29 -20.05
CA ARG A 30 -39.14 24.16 -21.47
C ARG A 30 -38.40 25.38 -21.99
N ARG A 31 -38.88 26.58 -21.67
CA ARG A 31 -38.20 27.83 -22.06
C ARG A 31 -36.81 27.93 -21.45
N GLN A 32 -36.61 27.55 -20.19
CA GLN A 32 -35.28 27.59 -19.56
C GLN A 32 -34.30 26.59 -20.19
N ILE A 33 -34.80 25.40 -20.55
CA ILE A 33 -34.01 24.35 -21.23
C ILE A 33 -33.64 24.80 -22.65
N GLU A 34 -34.59 25.38 -23.40
CA GLU A 34 -34.39 25.83 -24.78
C GLU A 34 -33.54 27.11 -24.89
N THR A 35 -33.67 28.05 -23.95
CA THR A 35 -32.89 29.30 -23.97
C THR A 35 -31.50 29.15 -23.33
N GLY A 36 -31.21 27.98 -22.74
CA GLY A 36 -30.05 27.78 -21.88
C GLY A 36 -30.19 28.49 -20.54
N PHE A 37 -29.59 27.92 -19.49
CA PHE A 37 -29.47 28.60 -18.20
C PHE A 37 -28.51 29.78 -18.35
N ASP A 38 -29.01 31.01 -18.27
CA ASP A 38 -28.17 32.21 -18.16
C ASP A 38 -27.51 32.20 -16.76
N SER A 39 -26.38 31.49 -16.66
CA SER A 39 -25.67 31.24 -15.41
C SER A 39 -24.84 32.47 -15.00
N GLY A 40 -25.53 33.48 -14.48
CA GLY A 40 -24.93 34.53 -13.66
C GLY A 40 -24.58 34.03 -12.27
N ALA A 41 -23.60 33.13 -12.14
CA ALA A 41 -22.74 32.87 -10.97
C ALA A 41 -21.94 31.59 -11.23
N GLY A 42 -20.62 31.66 -11.07
CA GLY A 42 -19.69 30.58 -11.39
C GLY A 42 -19.98 29.29 -10.64
N VAL A 43 -20.53 28.32 -11.37
CA VAL A 43 -20.33 26.90 -11.14
C VAL A 43 -19.48 26.46 -12.33
N ALA A 44 -18.32 25.87 -12.06
CA ALA A 44 -17.49 25.29 -13.09
C ALA A 44 -18.27 24.11 -13.68
N ASP A 45 -18.88 24.35 -14.84
CA ASP A 45 -19.46 23.31 -15.66
C ASP A 45 -18.32 22.39 -16.08
N SER A 46 -18.41 21.12 -15.70
CA SER A 46 -17.66 20.08 -16.37
C SER A 46 -18.25 20.00 -17.77
N GLU A 47 -17.50 20.47 -18.76
CA GLU A 47 -17.75 20.16 -20.16
C GLU A 47 -17.87 18.62 -20.25
N ASP A 48 -19.10 18.11 -20.37
CA ASP A 48 -19.35 16.81 -20.97
C ASP A 48 -18.92 16.98 -22.43
N ASP A 49 -17.64 16.68 -22.65
CA ASP A 49 -17.10 16.46 -23.97
C ASP A 49 -17.85 15.22 -24.49
N ASP A 50 -18.80 15.44 -25.42
CA ASP A 50 -19.22 14.41 -26.37
C ASP A 50 -17.99 14.10 -27.25
N GLU A 51 -16.96 13.51 -26.65
CA GLU A 51 -15.86 12.87 -27.35
C GLU A 51 -16.52 11.75 -28.15
N GLU A 52 -16.52 11.88 -29.49
CA GLU A 52 -16.62 10.73 -30.37
C GLU A 52 -15.67 9.68 -29.79
N VAL A 53 -16.22 8.61 -29.23
CA VAL A 53 -15.44 7.51 -28.65
C VAL A 53 -14.71 6.86 -29.81
N GLU A 54 -13.54 7.40 -30.15
CA GLU A 54 -12.58 6.68 -30.97
C GLU A 54 -12.33 5.34 -30.26
N PRO A 55 -12.31 4.22 -31.00
CA PRO A 55 -12.06 2.93 -30.37
C PRO A 55 -10.71 3.00 -29.64
N GLU A 56 -10.75 3.01 -28.31
CA GLU A 56 -9.54 3.01 -27.48
C GLU A 56 -8.65 1.86 -27.97
N GLU A 57 -7.45 2.19 -28.45
CA GLU A 57 -6.45 1.16 -28.72
C GLU A 57 -6.22 0.39 -27.42
N VAL A 58 -6.49 -0.91 -27.46
CA VAL A 58 -6.33 -1.78 -26.30
C VAL A 58 -4.87 -1.78 -25.89
N ASP A 59 -4.55 -1.15 -24.76
CA ASP A 59 -3.23 -1.21 -24.15
C ASP A 59 -2.97 -2.64 -23.61
N ILE A 60 -2.29 -3.43 -24.43
CA ILE A 60 -1.93 -4.82 -24.10
C ILE A 60 -1.07 -4.87 -22.82
N GLY A 61 -0.21 -3.88 -22.58
CA GLY A 61 0.59 -3.78 -21.36
C GLY A 61 -0.30 -3.66 -20.12
N ALA A 62 -1.27 -2.77 -20.16
CA ALA A 62 -2.25 -2.61 -19.08
C ALA A 62 -3.09 -3.87 -18.82
N LEU A 63 -3.42 -4.63 -19.87
CA LEU A 63 -4.10 -5.93 -19.73
C LEU A 63 -3.22 -6.96 -19.01
N VAL A 64 -1.93 -7.05 -19.35
CA VAL A 64 -1.00 -7.96 -18.68
C VAL A 64 -0.78 -7.56 -17.22
N GLU A 65 -0.65 -6.26 -16.91
CA GLU A 65 -0.57 -5.78 -15.53
C GLU A 65 -1.84 -6.15 -14.74
N SER A 66 -3.02 -6.00 -15.35
CA SER A 66 -4.31 -6.38 -14.76
C SER A 66 -4.39 -7.89 -14.50
N LEU A 67 -3.91 -8.73 -15.42
CA LEU A 67 -3.84 -10.19 -15.24
C LEU A 67 -2.92 -10.59 -14.08
N LEU A 68 -1.75 -9.94 -13.96
CA LEU A 68 -0.83 -10.18 -12.84
C LEU A 68 -1.41 -9.68 -11.51
N SER A 69 -2.10 -8.54 -11.52
CA SER A 69 -2.79 -7.99 -10.33
C SER A 69 -3.93 -8.90 -9.87
N TRP A 70 -4.70 -9.44 -10.81
CA TRP A 70 -5.71 -10.46 -10.53
C TRP A 70 -5.08 -11.75 -9.98
N SER A 71 -3.98 -12.21 -10.57
CA SER A 71 -3.27 -13.43 -10.14
C SER A 71 -2.70 -13.29 -8.72
N LEU A 72 -2.14 -12.12 -8.37
CA LEU A 72 -1.75 -11.81 -6.99
C LEU A 72 -2.98 -11.83 -6.07
N GLY A 73 -4.10 -11.25 -6.52
CA GLY A 73 -5.36 -11.30 -5.80
C GLY A 73 -5.85 -12.73 -5.53
N VAL A 74 -5.73 -13.65 -6.47
CA VAL A 74 -5.99 -15.07 -6.24
C VAL A 74 -5.01 -15.65 -5.20
N ALA A 75 -3.72 -15.36 -5.33
CA ALA A 75 -2.68 -15.86 -4.42
C ALA A 75 -2.90 -15.45 -2.94
N VAL A 76 -3.53 -14.30 -2.68
CA VAL A 76 -3.89 -13.84 -1.33
C VAL A 76 -5.34 -14.15 -0.92
N GLY A 77 -6.09 -14.85 -1.78
CA GLY A 77 -7.48 -15.24 -1.52
C GLY A 77 -8.49 -14.10 -1.62
N ARG A 78 -8.19 -13.06 -2.42
CA ARG A 78 -9.12 -11.97 -2.76
C ARG A 78 -10.06 -12.36 -3.89
N PHE A 79 -9.58 -13.11 -4.88
CA PHE A 79 -10.35 -13.52 -6.06
C PHE A 79 -10.50 -15.04 -6.16
N ASP A 80 -11.65 -15.48 -6.65
CA ASP A 80 -11.97 -16.89 -6.86
C ASP A 80 -11.61 -17.31 -8.30
N PRO A 81 -10.56 -18.16 -8.49
CA PRO A 81 -10.16 -18.59 -9.82
C PRO A 81 -11.16 -19.56 -10.47
N ARG A 82 -12.14 -20.07 -9.71
CA ARG A 82 -13.21 -20.93 -10.25
C ARG A 82 -14.12 -20.18 -11.22
N LEU A 83 -14.18 -18.86 -11.10
CA LEU A 83 -14.90 -18.00 -12.05
C LEU A 83 -14.21 -17.98 -13.41
N ALA A 84 -12.88 -17.90 -13.43
CA ALA A 84 -12.09 -17.87 -14.67
C ALA A 84 -12.04 -19.23 -15.38
N THR A 85 -12.13 -20.32 -14.62
CA THR A 85 -12.13 -21.70 -15.15
C THR A 85 -13.52 -22.22 -15.52
N GLY A 86 -14.57 -21.43 -15.30
CA GLY A 86 -15.96 -21.84 -15.55
C GLY A 86 -16.50 -22.90 -14.58
N VAL A 87 -15.80 -23.17 -13.47
CA VAL A 87 -16.29 -24.05 -12.41
C VAL A 87 -17.44 -23.38 -11.64
N HIS A 88 -17.37 -22.05 -11.47
CA HIS A 88 -18.45 -21.22 -10.93
C HIS A 88 -18.86 -20.17 -11.96
N ASP A 89 -20.16 -19.89 -12.04
CA ASP A 89 -20.67 -18.82 -12.88
C ASP A 89 -20.31 -17.43 -12.30
N PRO A 90 -20.00 -16.44 -13.15
CA PRO A 90 -19.85 -15.06 -12.70
C PRO A 90 -21.16 -14.58 -12.06
N PRO A 91 -21.08 -13.75 -11.00
CA PRO A 91 -22.27 -13.15 -10.41
C PRO A 91 -22.99 -12.30 -11.48
N PRO A 92 -24.33 -12.24 -11.43
CA PRO A 92 -25.10 -11.44 -12.37
C PRO A 92 -24.71 -9.97 -12.27
N GLU A 93 -24.82 -9.25 -13.38
CA GLU A 93 -24.61 -7.81 -13.38
C GLU A 93 -25.61 -7.13 -12.43
N PRO A 94 -25.18 -6.13 -11.64
CA PRO A 94 -26.07 -5.42 -10.75
C PRO A 94 -27.07 -4.59 -11.56
N GLU A 95 -28.35 -4.67 -11.20
CA GLU A 95 -29.40 -3.81 -11.76
C GLU A 95 -29.11 -2.32 -11.47
N PRO A 96 -29.63 -1.38 -12.29
CA PRO A 96 -29.61 0.03 -11.96
C PRO A 96 -30.18 0.26 -10.54
N PHE A 97 -29.44 0.99 -9.71
CA PHE A 97 -29.77 1.25 -8.30
C PHE A 97 -29.75 0.05 -7.36
N ALA A 98 -29.24 -1.12 -7.79
CA ALA A 98 -28.96 -2.21 -6.87
C ALA A 98 -28.04 -1.73 -5.73
N PRO A 99 -28.28 -2.19 -4.49
CA PRO A 99 -27.39 -1.85 -3.38
C PRO A 99 -25.97 -2.34 -3.71
N LEU A 100 -24.98 -1.55 -3.30
CA LEU A 100 -23.58 -1.96 -3.47
C LEU A 100 -23.36 -3.30 -2.76
N PRO A 101 -22.69 -4.27 -3.41
CA PRO A 101 -22.47 -5.56 -2.81
C PRO A 101 -21.60 -5.40 -1.56
N SER A 102 -21.90 -6.16 -0.52
CA SER A 102 -21.15 -6.14 0.75
C SER A 102 -19.71 -6.66 0.62
N ARG A 103 -19.35 -7.20 -0.54
CA ARG A 103 -18.05 -7.78 -0.88
C ARG A 103 -17.80 -7.66 -2.38
N SER A 104 -16.55 -7.84 -2.78
CA SER A 104 -16.20 -7.89 -4.20
C SER A 104 -16.92 -9.09 -4.87
N PRO A 105 -17.58 -8.90 -6.03
CA PRO A 105 -18.31 -9.97 -6.72
C PRO A 105 -17.43 -11.19 -7.04
N GLY A 106 -16.14 -10.97 -7.33
CA GLY A 106 -15.19 -12.05 -7.62
C GLY A 106 -14.57 -12.73 -6.39
N MET A 107 -15.03 -12.46 -5.17
CA MET A 107 -14.40 -12.95 -3.94
C MET A 107 -14.89 -14.35 -3.57
N PRO A 108 -14.00 -15.29 -3.17
CA PRO A 108 -14.42 -16.61 -2.76
C PRO A 108 -15.17 -16.54 -1.43
N THR A 109 -16.32 -17.19 -1.34
CA THR A 109 -17.21 -17.13 -0.16
C THR A 109 -17.67 -18.49 0.31
N GLY A 110 -17.97 -18.57 1.61
CA GLY A 110 -18.57 -19.74 2.24
C GLY A 110 -20.07 -19.81 2.00
N GLU A 111 -20.69 -20.86 2.56
CA GLU A 111 -22.14 -21.05 2.52
C GLU A 111 -22.92 -19.94 3.25
N ASP A 112 -22.27 -19.27 4.22
CA ASP A 112 -22.79 -18.10 4.94
C ASP A 112 -22.73 -16.80 4.12
N GLY A 113 -22.16 -16.84 2.92
CA GLY A 113 -21.97 -15.67 2.08
C GLY A 113 -20.91 -14.69 2.60
N LEU A 114 -20.03 -15.12 3.51
CA LEU A 114 -18.89 -14.32 3.98
C LEU A 114 -17.59 -14.71 3.25
N PRO A 115 -16.60 -13.80 3.15
CA PRO A 115 -15.30 -14.11 2.58
C PRO A 115 -14.61 -15.29 3.25
N LEU A 116 -14.03 -16.20 2.45
CA LEU A 116 -13.30 -17.34 2.99
C LEU A 116 -12.05 -16.89 3.76
N ASN A 117 -11.94 -17.36 5.01
CA ASN A 117 -10.77 -17.13 5.87
C ASN A 117 -9.62 -18.11 5.61
N GLY A 118 -9.60 -18.80 4.47
CA GLY A 118 -8.63 -19.82 4.09
C GLY A 118 -9.19 -20.74 3.02
N PRO A 119 -8.34 -21.44 2.25
CA PRO A 119 -8.83 -22.34 1.21
C PRO A 119 -9.52 -23.54 1.84
N PRO A 120 -10.76 -23.88 1.41
CA PRO A 120 -11.42 -25.10 1.81
C PRO A 120 -10.73 -26.34 1.20
N PRO A 121 -11.00 -27.55 1.70
CA PRO A 121 -10.52 -28.78 1.08
C PRO A 121 -10.89 -28.85 -0.41
N GLY A 122 -9.92 -29.17 -1.26
CA GLY A 122 -10.11 -29.25 -2.72
C GLY A 122 -10.13 -27.90 -3.44
N TYR A 123 -9.86 -26.78 -2.77
CA TYR A 123 -9.73 -25.47 -3.42
C TYR A 123 -8.50 -25.44 -4.34
N PRO A 124 -8.59 -24.86 -5.55
CA PRO A 124 -7.59 -25.10 -6.60
C PRO A 124 -6.26 -24.38 -6.38
N VAL A 125 -6.25 -23.24 -5.67
CA VAL A 125 -5.04 -22.49 -5.33
C VAL A 125 -5.05 -22.15 -3.86
N ASP A 126 -4.13 -22.69 -3.07
CA ASP A 126 -4.06 -22.36 -1.64
C ASP A 126 -3.70 -20.86 -1.43
N PHE A 127 -4.12 -20.29 -0.31
CA PHE A 127 -3.87 -18.89 0.02
C PHE A 127 -3.76 -18.69 1.54
N PRO A 128 -2.87 -17.79 1.99
CA PRO A 128 -2.52 -17.66 3.40
C PRO A 128 -3.63 -16.98 4.22
N ARG A 129 -4.07 -17.59 5.33
CA ARG A 129 -5.07 -17.01 6.25
C ARG A 129 -4.67 -15.64 6.82
N ASP A 130 -3.38 -15.43 7.03
CA ASP A 130 -2.80 -14.17 7.51
C ASP A 130 -2.53 -13.14 6.39
N GLY A 131 -2.72 -13.53 5.12
CA GLY A 131 -2.47 -12.65 3.98
C GLY A 131 -1.00 -12.33 3.74
N ILE A 132 -0.07 -13.14 4.27
CA ILE A 132 1.38 -12.92 4.14
C ILE A 132 1.97 -13.87 3.10
N LEU A 133 2.62 -13.29 2.09
CA LEU A 133 3.44 -13.99 1.09
C LEU A 133 4.84 -13.34 1.03
N VAL A 134 5.79 -14.01 0.37
CA VAL A 134 7.16 -13.51 0.20
C VAL A 134 7.61 -13.65 -1.25
N ASP A 135 8.45 -12.73 -1.71
CA ASP A 135 9.27 -12.95 -2.90
C ASP A 135 10.55 -13.68 -2.47
N ASP A 136 10.47 -15.00 -2.38
CA ASP A 136 11.58 -15.88 -2.02
C ASP A 136 11.45 -17.23 -2.71
N ALA A 137 12.28 -17.46 -3.73
CA ALA A 137 12.21 -18.66 -4.56
C ALA A 137 12.40 -19.95 -3.74
N GLY A 138 11.42 -20.85 -3.84
CA GLY A 138 11.43 -22.14 -3.13
C GLY A 138 10.85 -22.10 -1.72
N HIS A 139 10.37 -20.94 -1.26
CA HIS A 139 9.60 -20.84 -0.01
C HIS A 139 8.14 -21.28 -0.22
N ASP A 140 7.52 -21.93 0.77
CA ASP A 140 6.11 -22.40 0.68
C ASP A 140 5.08 -21.27 0.48
N ARG A 141 5.50 -20.05 0.80
CA ARG A 141 4.75 -18.79 0.66
C ARG A 141 5.28 -17.89 -0.46
N ASP A 142 5.99 -18.46 -1.43
CA ASP A 142 6.53 -17.72 -2.58
C ASP A 142 5.40 -17.17 -3.46
N LEU A 143 5.25 -15.85 -3.47
CA LEU A 143 4.22 -15.13 -4.22
C LEU A 143 4.29 -15.44 -5.71
N VAL A 144 5.49 -15.42 -6.31
CA VAL A 144 5.62 -15.57 -7.76
C VAL A 144 5.34 -17.00 -8.17
N ALA A 145 5.72 -17.98 -7.35
CA ALA A 145 5.32 -19.38 -7.56
C ALA A 145 3.80 -19.57 -7.45
N ARG A 146 3.13 -18.87 -6.52
CA ARG A 146 1.66 -18.88 -6.43
C ARG A 146 1.00 -18.27 -7.65
N MET A 147 1.48 -17.11 -8.11
CA MET A 147 0.99 -16.49 -9.34
C MET A 147 1.18 -17.42 -10.54
N ARG A 148 2.31 -18.13 -10.59
CA ARG A 148 2.56 -19.14 -11.62
C ARG A 148 1.53 -20.29 -11.59
N GLN A 149 1.18 -20.79 -10.41
CA GLN A 149 0.12 -21.80 -10.24
C GLN A 149 -1.25 -21.29 -10.73
N VAL A 150 -1.54 -20.00 -10.57
CA VAL A 150 -2.77 -19.39 -11.12
C VAL A 150 -2.76 -19.42 -12.64
N PHE A 151 -1.62 -19.12 -13.27
CA PHE A 151 -1.49 -19.21 -14.72
C PHE A 151 -1.67 -20.66 -15.21
N GLU A 152 -1.05 -21.63 -14.53
CA GLU A 152 -1.20 -23.07 -14.84
C GLU A 152 -2.66 -23.51 -14.73
N LEU A 153 -3.39 -23.03 -13.73
CA LEU A 153 -4.80 -23.33 -13.54
C LEU A 153 -5.69 -22.74 -14.65
N VAL A 154 -5.43 -21.50 -15.07
CA VAL A 154 -6.30 -20.77 -16.00
C VAL A 154 -5.98 -21.10 -17.46
N PHE A 155 -4.70 -21.22 -17.81
CA PHE A 155 -4.24 -21.38 -19.20
C PHE A 155 -3.81 -22.82 -19.53
N GLY A 156 -3.73 -23.73 -18.55
CA GLY A 156 -3.33 -25.12 -18.77
C GLY A 156 -1.98 -25.22 -19.47
N ASP A 157 -1.94 -25.94 -20.59
CA ASP A 157 -0.73 -26.17 -21.38
C ASP A 157 -0.10 -24.87 -21.94
N GLU A 158 -0.88 -23.79 -22.07
CA GLU A 158 -0.39 -22.50 -22.59
C GLU A 158 0.23 -21.60 -21.52
N ALA A 159 0.13 -21.96 -20.24
CA ALA A 159 0.62 -21.14 -19.13
C ALA A 159 2.09 -20.73 -19.27
N ASP A 160 2.94 -21.62 -19.79
CA ASP A 160 4.34 -21.36 -20.06
C ASP A 160 4.55 -20.30 -21.15
N ALA A 161 3.74 -20.33 -22.20
CA ALA A 161 3.79 -19.37 -23.29
C ALA A 161 3.28 -18.00 -22.82
N VAL A 162 2.10 -17.95 -22.19
CA VAL A 162 1.45 -16.71 -21.74
C VAL A 162 2.30 -15.97 -20.71
N TRP A 163 2.94 -16.68 -19.78
CA TRP A 163 3.85 -16.05 -18.80
C TRP A 163 5.11 -15.46 -19.44
N ARG A 164 5.67 -16.14 -20.44
CA ARG A 164 6.83 -15.63 -21.18
C ARG A 164 6.46 -14.39 -21.98
N GLU A 165 5.34 -14.45 -22.70
CA GLU A 165 4.79 -13.34 -23.47
C GLU A 165 4.46 -12.14 -22.56
N SER A 166 3.85 -12.38 -21.39
CA SER A 166 3.62 -11.36 -20.36
C SER A 166 4.93 -10.67 -19.95
N SER A 167 6.01 -11.45 -19.81
CA SER A 167 7.33 -10.91 -19.50
C SER A 167 7.92 -10.04 -20.61
N GLU A 168 7.63 -10.37 -21.87
CA GLU A 168 8.10 -9.65 -23.06
C GLU A 168 7.33 -8.34 -23.23
N ILE A 169 5.99 -8.39 -23.12
CA ILE A 169 5.10 -7.24 -23.22
C ILE A 169 5.44 -6.18 -22.17
N LEU A 170 5.69 -6.59 -20.93
CA LEU A 170 6.04 -5.68 -19.83
C LEU A 170 7.49 -5.21 -19.86
N GLU A 171 8.25 -5.59 -20.89
CA GLU A 171 9.69 -5.33 -21.01
C GLU A 171 10.46 -5.68 -19.73
N ALA A 172 10.04 -6.76 -19.05
CA ALA A 172 10.62 -7.15 -17.78
C ALA A 172 12.13 -7.38 -17.98
N ARG A 173 12.96 -6.78 -17.11
CA ARG A 173 14.43 -6.86 -17.28
C ARG A 173 14.87 -8.32 -17.35
N LYS A 174 15.53 -8.68 -18.45
CA LYS A 174 15.98 -10.07 -18.75
C LYS A 174 14.83 -11.09 -18.88
N GLN A 175 13.62 -10.63 -19.21
CA GLN A 175 12.43 -11.48 -19.30
C GLN A 175 12.15 -12.26 -18.00
N ASP A 176 12.38 -11.59 -16.85
CA ASP A 176 12.14 -12.17 -15.53
C ASP A 176 10.97 -11.46 -14.84
N LEU A 177 9.78 -12.08 -14.89
CA LEU A 177 8.59 -11.58 -14.21
C LEU A 177 8.76 -11.51 -12.69
N ARG A 178 9.60 -12.34 -12.06
CA ARG A 178 9.89 -12.19 -10.61
C ARG A 178 10.55 -10.85 -10.35
N ALA A 179 11.58 -10.51 -11.13
CA ALA A 179 12.27 -9.22 -11.01
C ALA A 179 11.33 -8.03 -11.29
N TRP A 180 10.37 -8.18 -12.21
CA TRP A 180 9.34 -7.18 -12.46
C TRP A 180 8.34 -7.07 -11.30
N VAL A 181 7.84 -8.18 -10.75
CA VAL A 181 6.97 -8.18 -9.55
C VAL A 181 7.66 -7.50 -8.38
N GLY A 182 8.94 -7.82 -8.14
CA GLY A 182 9.72 -7.23 -7.05
C GLY A 182 9.98 -5.73 -7.18
N ARG A 183 9.98 -5.16 -8.40
CA ARG A 183 10.47 -3.77 -8.63
C ARG A 183 9.46 -2.81 -9.26
N SER A 184 8.55 -3.31 -10.08
CA SER A 184 7.69 -2.50 -10.95
C SER A 184 6.22 -2.65 -10.60
N PHE A 185 5.76 -3.87 -10.28
CA PHE A 185 4.34 -4.15 -10.02
C PHE A 185 3.69 -3.18 -9.02
N PHE A 186 4.38 -2.88 -7.92
CA PHE A 186 3.79 -2.05 -6.86
C PHE A 186 3.49 -0.62 -7.32
N GLU A 187 4.19 -0.08 -8.32
CA GLU A 187 3.89 1.25 -8.86
C GLU A 187 2.56 1.28 -9.62
N GLY A 188 2.34 0.31 -10.51
CA GLY A 188 1.05 0.11 -11.19
C GLY A 188 -0.07 -0.14 -10.19
N HIS A 189 0.15 -1.02 -9.21
CA HIS A 189 -0.83 -1.30 -8.16
C HIS A 189 -1.20 -0.06 -7.33
N VAL A 190 -0.27 0.86 -7.06
CA VAL A 190 -0.61 2.13 -6.40
C VAL A 190 -1.51 2.97 -7.30
N LYS A 191 -1.24 3.04 -8.61
CA LYS A 191 -2.04 3.79 -9.59
C LYS A 191 -3.47 3.24 -9.66
N ASP A 192 -3.63 1.93 -9.81
CA ASP A 192 -4.94 1.28 -9.98
C ASP A 192 -5.84 1.42 -8.74
N TYR A 193 -5.21 1.49 -7.56
CA TYR A 193 -5.91 1.68 -6.29
C TYR A 193 -5.90 3.13 -5.80
N SER A 194 -5.74 4.08 -6.72
CA SER A 194 -5.83 5.51 -6.46
C SER A 194 -6.98 6.16 -7.22
N LYS A 195 -7.76 7.00 -6.53
CA LYS A 195 -8.79 7.86 -7.16
C LYS A 195 -8.69 9.25 -6.60
N SER A 196 -8.55 10.26 -7.47
CA SER A 196 -8.28 11.64 -7.07
C SER A 196 -7.07 11.71 -6.12
N ARG A 197 -7.22 12.32 -4.94
CA ARG A 197 -6.16 12.43 -3.92
C ARG A 197 -6.04 11.19 -3.02
N ARG A 198 -6.98 10.24 -3.08
CA ARG A 198 -6.97 9.05 -2.25
C ARG A 198 -6.08 7.99 -2.90
N LYS A 199 -5.02 7.59 -2.19
CA LYS A 199 -4.17 6.45 -2.56
C LYS A 199 -4.37 5.32 -1.57
N ALA A 200 -4.84 4.18 -2.05
CA ALA A 200 -5.23 3.07 -1.19
C ALA A 200 -4.80 1.69 -1.72
N PRO A 201 -3.50 1.48 -2.03
CA PRO A 201 -3.00 0.16 -2.41
C PRO A 201 -3.34 -0.85 -1.30
N ILE A 202 -3.86 -2.01 -1.69
CA ILE A 202 -4.28 -3.08 -0.76
C ILE A 202 -3.29 -4.25 -0.63
N TYR A 203 -2.36 -4.40 -1.58
CA TYR A 203 -1.23 -5.31 -1.51
C TYR A 203 0.01 -4.51 -1.14
N TRP A 204 0.56 -4.73 0.04
CA TRP A 204 1.62 -3.92 0.59
C TRP A 204 2.94 -4.67 0.47
N GLN A 205 3.87 -4.12 -0.30
CA GLN A 205 5.20 -4.71 -0.48
C GLN A 205 6.22 -4.03 0.44
N LEU A 206 6.79 -4.78 1.38
CA LEU A 206 7.91 -4.37 2.21
C LEU A 206 9.18 -5.07 1.71
N SER A 207 10.23 -4.32 1.38
CA SER A 207 11.34 -4.85 0.59
C SER A 207 12.71 -4.45 1.12
N THR A 208 13.71 -5.28 0.86
CA THR A 208 15.12 -4.87 0.91
C THR A 208 15.42 -3.79 -0.15
N PRO A 209 16.48 -2.97 0.02
CA PRO A 209 16.84 -1.92 -0.94
C PRO A 209 17.06 -2.38 -2.38
N SER A 210 17.60 -3.58 -2.58
CA SER A 210 17.79 -4.17 -3.91
C SER A 210 16.53 -4.81 -4.50
N ALA A 211 15.48 -4.96 -3.69
CA ALA A 211 14.30 -5.75 -3.97
C ALA A 211 14.59 -7.21 -4.34
N SER A 212 15.66 -7.77 -3.77
CA SER A 212 15.97 -9.21 -3.88
C SER A 212 15.20 -10.07 -2.89
N TYR A 213 14.57 -9.45 -1.90
CA TYR A 213 13.64 -10.09 -0.97
C TYR A 213 12.56 -9.09 -0.59
N SER A 214 11.31 -9.52 -0.64
CA SER A 214 10.19 -8.72 -0.18
C SER A 214 9.13 -9.57 0.50
N VAL A 215 8.39 -8.95 1.42
CA VAL A 215 7.21 -9.51 2.07
C VAL A 215 6.00 -8.76 1.54
N TRP A 216 4.98 -9.50 1.13
CA TRP A 216 3.72 -8.99 0.59
C TRP A 216 2.60 -9.22 1.59
N LEU A 217 1.89 -8.16 1.93
CA LEU A 217 0.84 -8.18 2.95
C LEU A 217 -0.49 -7.76 2.32
N TYR A 218 -1.54 -8.55 2.55
CA TYR A 218 -2.89 -8.20 2.12
C TYR A 218 -3.64 -7.43 3.22
N LEU A 219 -3.93 -6.15 2.97
CA LEU A 219 -4.50 -5.19 3.93
C LEU A 219 -5.70 -5.74 4.71
N HIS A 220 -6.63 -6.41 4.03
CA HIS A 220 -7.87 -6.89 4.64
C HIS A 220 -7.67 -8.10 5.58
N ARG A 221 -6.46 -8.62 5.71
CA ARG A 221 -6.09 -9.71 6.65
C ARG A 221 -5.17 -9.22 7.78
N PHE A 222 -4.96 -7.91 7.91
CA PHE A 222 -4.12 -7.37 8.97
C PHE A 222 -4.69 -7.63 10.35
N THR A 223 -3.78 -7.88 11.28
CA THR A 223 -4.04 -8.03 12.71
C THR A 223 -2.97 -7.23 13.46
N ARG A 224 -3.16 -7.03 14.77
CA ARG A 224 -2.13 -6.41 15.63
C ARG A 224 -0.81 -7.20 15.65
N ASP A 225 -0.85 -8.48 15.30
CA ASP A 225 0.33 -9.35 15.30
C ASP A 225 1.02 -9.45 13.93
N THR A 226 0.49 -8.83 12.87
CA THR A 226 0.98 -9.03 11.50
C THR A 226 2.48 -8.75 11.38
N LEU A 227 2.99 -7.62 11.90
CA LEU A 227 4.43 -7.33 11.80
C LEU A 227 5.30 -8.21 12.71
N TYR A 228 4.76 -8.71 13.82
CA TYR A 228 5.48 -9.70 14.64
C TYR A 228 5.59 -11.04 13.90
N LYS A 229 4.55 -11.47 13.19
CA LYS A 229 4.62 -12.66 12.31
C LYS A 229 5.63 -12.45 11.18
N VAL A 230 5.57 -11.31 10.49
CA VAL A 230 6.57 -10.94 9.47
C VAL A 230 7.99 -11.08 10.02
N LEU A 231 8.26 -10.51 11.20
CA LEU A 231 9.57 -10.58 11.83
C LEU A 231 9.98 -12.02 12.15
N ASN A 232 9.16 -12.74 12.91
CA ASN A 232 9.56 -14.01 13.54
C ASN A 232 9.48 -15.20 12.59
N ASP A 233 8.51 -15.21 11.67
CA ASP A 233 8.17 -16.38 10.86
C ASP A 233 8.75 -16.29 9.44
N PHE A 234 9.10 -15.08 8.97
CA PHE A 234 9.59 -14.86 7.60
C PHE A 234 10.99 -14.25 7.58
N VAL A 235 11.18 -13.08 8.21
CA VAL A 235 12.43 -12.32 8.08
C VAL A 235 13.56 -12.94 8.89
N GLU A 236 13.35 -13.28 10.15
CA GLU A 236 14.38 -13.90 11.00
C GLU A 236 14.83 -15.27 10.47
N PRO A 237 13.93 -16.18 10.05
CA PRO A 237 14.33 -17.45 9.43
C PRO A 237 15.09 -17.27 8.13
N LYS A 238 14.67 -16.33 7.26
CA LYS A 238 15.39 -16.00 6.03
C LYS A 238 16.79 -15.50 6.31
N LEU A 239 16.94 -14.55 7.24
CA LEU A 239 18.24 -14.02 7.64
C LEU A 239 19.17 -15.15 8.14
N ARG A 240 18.69 -16.02 9.04
CA ARG A 240 19.48 -17.17 9.53
C ARG A 240 19.85 -18.15 8.42
N HIS A 241 19.00 -18.33 7.41
CA HIS A 241 19.32 -19.17 6.25
C HIS A 241 20.47 -18.57 5.44
N GLU A 242 20.37 -17.28 5.11
CA GLU A 242 21.37 -16.59 4.27
C GLU A 242 22.71 -16.36 5.00
N GLU A 243 22.69 -16.21 6.32
CA GLU A 243 23.90 -16.17 7.15
C GLU A 243 24.64 -17.51 7.15
N ARG A 244 23.92 -18.63 7.27
CA ARG A 244 24.51 -19.98 7.17
C ARG A 244 25.10 -20.22 5.78
N LYS A 245 24.40 -19.80 4.72
CA LYS A 245 24.91 -19.87 3.35
C LYS A 245 26.20 -19.06 3.18
N LEU A 246 26.24 -17.83 3.70
CA LEU A 246 27.45 -17.01 3.67
C LEU A 246 28.63 -17.67 4.42
N ALA A 247 28.35 -18.30 5.57
CA ALA A 247 29.36 -19.03 6.33
C ALA A 247 29.92 -20.23 5.54
N SER A 248 29.06 -21.02 4.87
CA SER A 248 29.48 -22.13 4.00
C SER A 248 30.36 -21.65 2.86
N LEU A 249 29.91 -20.63 2.11
CA LEU A 249 30.66 -20.06 1.00
C LEU A 249 32.04 -19.55 1.45
N THR A 250 32.10 -18.92 2.62
CA THR A 250 33.37 -18.41 3.19
C THR A 250 34.30 -19.56 3.58
N GLN A 251 33.76 -20.66 4.12
CA GLN A 251 34.53 -21.84 4.48
C GLN A 251 35.05 -22.61 3.26
N GLU A 252 34.24 -22.79 2.22
CA GLU A 252 34.63 -23.42 0.96
C GLU A 252 35.70 -22.62 0.20
N ALA A 253 35.71 -21.30 0.40
CA ALA A 253 36.68 -20.38 -0.16
C ALA A 253 37.98 -20.27 0.67
N ALA A 254 38.14 -21.05 1.74
CA ALA A 254 39.32 -21.00 2.60
C ALA A 254 40.62 -21.33 1.84
N GLY A 255 41.65 -20.50 2.01
CA GLY A 255 42.93 -20.61 1.30
C GLY A 255 43.06 -19.54 0.20
N THR A 256 42.99 -19.96 -1.07
CA THR A 256 43.12 -19.08 -2.23
C THR A 256 41.81 -19.06 -3.03
N PRO A 257 40.86 -18.17 -2.69
CA PRO A 257 39.58 -18.13 -3.36
C PRO A 257 39.71 -17.67 -4.81
N THR A 258 38.97 -18.34 -5.68
CA THR A 258 38.84 -17.95 -7.10
C THR A 258 38.15 -16.59 -7.22
N SER A 259 38.29 -15.95 -8.39
CA SER A 259 37.57 -14.71 -8.69
C SER A 259 36.05 -14.88 -8.57
N SER A 260 35.52 -16.04 -9.00
CA SER A 260 34.09 -16.37 -8.90
C SER A 260 33.63 -16.46 -7.44
N GLN A 261 34.35 -17.23 -6.61
CA GLN A 261 34.02 -17.37 -5.18
C GLN A 261 34.07 -16.02 -4.44
N ARG A 262 35.06 -15.17 -4.74
CA ARG A 262 35.12 -13.81 -4.15
C ARG A 262 33.91 -12.96 -4.53
N LYS A 263 33.47 -13.04 -5.80
CA LYS A 263 32.29 -12.31 -6.27
C LYS A 263 31.02 -12.82 -5.60
N GLU A 264 30.86 -14.13 -5.51
CA GLU A 264 29.71 -14.77 -4.87
C GLU A 264 29.61 -14.41 -3.38
N ILE A 265 30.72 -14.51 -2.63
CA ILE A 265 30.79 -14.09 -1.23
C ILE A 265 30.44 -12.61 -1.08
N HIS A 266 30.93 -11.75 -1.98
CA HIS A 266 30.62 -10.32 -1.94
C HIS A 266 29.12 -10.04 -2.13
N VAL A 267 28.49 -10.68 -3.13
CA VAL A 267 27.04 -10.56 -3.38
C VAL A 267 26.25 -11.08 -2.18
N GLN A 268 26.60 -12.26 -1.65
CA GLN A 268 25.94 -12.86 -0.50
C GLN A 268 26.09 -12.00 0.76
N THR A 269 27.27 -11.42 0.99
CA THR A 269 27.52 -10.49 2.11
C THR A 269 26.61 -9.29 2.03
N GLY A 270 26.52 -8.65 0.85
CA GLY A 270 25.62 -7.51 0.64
C GLY A 270 24.15 -7.87 0.89
N PHE A 271 23.71 -9.04 0.45
CA PHE A 271 22.34 -9.50 0.70
C PHE A 271 22.05 -9.74 2.18
N VAL A 272 22.96 -10.36 2.93
CA VAL A 272 22.84 -10.52 4.39
C VAL A 272 22.79 -9.17 5.11
N GLU A 273 23.60 -8.19 4.69
CA GLU A 273 23.58 -6.84 5.26
C GLU A 273 22.24 -6.12 4.99
N GLU A 274 21.67 -6.27 3.79
CA GLU A 274 20.35 -5.75 3.47
C GLU A 274 19.26 -6.43 4.31
N LEU A 275 19.30 -7.75 4.49
CA LEU A 275 18.34 -8.49 5.31
C LEU A 275 18.43 -8.12 6.80
N ARG A 276 19.63 -7.93 7.35
CA ARG A 276 19.81 -7.43 8.73
C ARG A 276 19.16 -6.06 8.91
N SER A 277 19.41 -5.16 7.96
CA SER A 277 18.82 -3.81 7.99
C SER A 277 17.29 -3.87 7.88
N PHE A 278 16.76 -4.70 6.98
CA PHE A 278 15.32 -4.92 6.82
C PHE A 278 14.69 -5.48 8.10
N ARG A 279 15.32 -6.51 8.68
CA ARG A 279 14.92 -7.10 9.96
C ARG A 279 14.86 -6.09 11.09
N ASP A 280 15.88 -5.24 11.22
CA ASP A 280 15.94 -4.24 12.28
C ASP A 280 14.89 -3.15 12.13
N GLU A 281 14.55 -2.77 10.90
CA GLU A 281 13.46 -1.84 10.62
C GLU A 281 12.08 -2.48 10.90
N VAL A 282 11.85 -3.74 10.52
CA VAL A 282 10.61 -4.47 10.87
C VAL A 282 10.48 -4.59 12.39
N ALA A 283 11.55 -4.97 13.09
CA ALA A 283 11.55 -5.09 14.56
C ALA A 283 11.29 -3.75 15.27
N ARG A 284 11.70 -2.64 14.67
CA ARG A 284 11.47 -1.29 15.18
C ARG A 284 10.00 -0.87 15.06
N ILE A 285 9.34 -1.25 13.97
CA ILE A 285 7.93 -0.88 13.72
C ILE A 285 6.95 -1.87 14.35
N ALA A 286 7.30 -3.14 14.52
CA ALA A 286 6.36 -4.15 15.01
C ALA A 286 5.60 -3.74 16.31
N PRO A 287 6.23 -3.12 17.33
CA PRO A 287 5.51 -2.66 18.52
C PRO A 287 4.57 -1.46 18.28
N LEU A 288 4.74 -0.72 17.18
CA LEU A 288 3.91 0.43 16.78
C LEU A 288 2.69 0.01 15.94
N TRP A 289 2.60 -1.27 15.59
CA TRP A 289 1.63 -1.76 14.64
C TRP A 289 0.25 -1.92 15.27
N ASN A 290 -0.66 -1.03 14.89
CA ASN A 290 -2.06 -1.10 15.29
C ASN A 290 -2.94 -0.42 14.22
N PRO A 291 -3.01 -0.97 12.99
CA PRO A 291 -3.69 -0.33 11.89
C PRO A 291 -5.20 -0.33 12.07
N THR A 292 -5.86 0.72 11.59
CA THR A 292 -7.33 0.86 11.57
C THR A 292 -7.78 1.26 10.17
N LEU A 293 -8.88 0.71 9.65
CA LEU A 293 -9.33 1.08 8.29
C LEU A 293 -9.80 2.54 8.22
N ASP A 294 -10.27 3.10 9.35
CA ASP A 294 -10.78 4.46 9.47
C ASP A 294 -9.70 5.54 9.28
N ASP A 295 -8.44 5.24 9.62
CA ASP A 295 -7.33 6.17 9.41
C ASP A 295 -6.94 6.28 7.92
N GLY A 296 -7.42 5.35 7.08
CA GLY A 296 -7.07 5.27 5.67
C GLY A 296 -5.67 4.71 5.41
N VAL A 297 -5.48 4.14 4.22
CA VAL A 297 -4.27 3.37 3.86
C VAL A 297 -2.98 4.17 4.04
N ILE A 298 -2.93 5.43 3.58
CA ILE A 298 -1.69 6.21 3.60
C ILE A 298 -1.20 6.53 5.03
N ILE A 299 -2.10 6.77 5.99
CA ILE A 299 -1.72 7.02 7.39
C ILE A 299 -1.23 5.74 8.04
N ASN A 300 -1.93 4.62 7.84
CA ASN A 300 -1.49 3.30 8.34
C ASN A 300 -0.14 2.86 7.74
N PHE A 301 0.12 3.17 6.47
CA PHE A 301 1.38 2.83 5.81
C PHE A 301 2.52 3.76 6.25
N ALA A 302 2.23 5.01 6.63
CA ALA A 302 3.24 6.03 6.90
C ALA A 302 4.43 5.59 7.78
N PRO A 303 4.25 4.88 8.92
CA PRO A 303 5.37 4.39 9.74
C PRO A 303 6.34 3.46 8.98
N LEU A 304 5.86 2.77 7.95
CA LEU A 304 6.61 1.80 7.15
C LEU A 304 7.44 2.44 6.01
N TRP A 305 7.52 3.77 5.91
CA TRP A 305 8.19 4.45 4.80
C TRP A 305 9.65 4.00 4.58
N ARG A 306 10.33 3.50 5.62
CA ARG A 306 11.70 2.96 5.57
C ARG A 306 11.81 1.59 4.89
N LEU A 307 10.70 0.87 4.78
CA LEU A 307 10.60 -0.50 4.26
C LEU A 307 10.11 -0.57 2.81
N VAL A 308 9.96 0.58 2.14
CA VAL A 308 9.56 0.68 0.71
C VAL A 308 10.63 1.30 -0.20
N PRO A 309 11.91 0.91 -0.11
CA PRO A 309 12.98 1.52 -0.90
C PRO A 309 12.88 1.26 -2.41
N GLN A 310 12.09 0.27 -2.83
CA GLN A 310 11.85 -0.10 -4.24
C GLN A 310 10.98 0.93 -4.96
N ASN A 311 10.01 1.56 -4.28
CA ASN A 311 9.13 2.58 -4.87
C ASN A 311 9.38 3.97 -4.23
N ARG A 312 10.16 4.81 -4.91
CA ARG A 312 10.56 6.13 -4.40
C ARG A 312 9.40 7.12 -4.29
N SER A 313 8.44 7.04 -5.19
CA SER A 313 7.28 7.95 -5.20
C SER A 313 6.44 7.70 -3.94
N TRP A 314 6.06 6.45 -3.74
CA TRP A 314 5.31 6.01 -2.56
C TRP A 314 6.07 6.25 -1.25
N GLN A 315 7.38 5.96 -1.23
CA GLN A 315 8.23 6.21 -0.06
C GLN A 315 8.22 7.69 0.37
N LYS A 316 8.34 8.62 -0.59
CA LYS A 316 8.32 10.06 -0.31
C LYS A 316 6.97 10.50 0.25
N GLU A 317 5.87 9.95 -0.28
CA GLU A 317 4.53 10.25 0.20
C GLU A 317 4.29 9.72 1.60
N CYS A 318 4.63 8.46 1.87
CA CYS A 318 4.56 7.87 3.20
C CYS A 318 5.39 8.67 4.21
N LYS A 319 6.62 9.07 3.85
CA LYS A 319 7.46 9.90 4.69
C LYS A 319 6.83 11.27 4.97
N LYS A 320 6.28 11.93 3.94
CA LYS A 320 5.58 13.21 4.11
C LYS A 320 4.40 13.09 5.08
N VAL A 321 3.62 12.01 4.99
CA VAL A 321 2.51 11.75 5.91
C VAL A 321 3.01 11.41 7.30
N TRP A 322 4.09 10.64 7.44
CA TRP A 322 4.73 10.35 8.72
C TRP A 322 5.23 11.63 9.42
N ASP A 323 5.87 12.53 8.68
CA ASP A 323 6.37 13.80 9.22
C ASP A 323 5.21 14.68 9.72
N LYS A 324 4.08 14.70 9.00
CA LYS A 324 2.84 15.38 9.40
C LYS A 324 2.18 14.74 10.63
N LEU A 325 2.16 13.41 10.70
CA LEU A 325 1.67 12.65 11.85
C LEU A 325 2.51 12.94 13.11
N CYS A 326 3.84 13.04 12.97
CA CYS A 326 4.75 13.42 14.05
C CYS A 326 4.51 14.86 14.55
N LYS A 327 4.11 15.78 13.67
CA LYS A 327 3.74 17.17 14.00
C LYS A 327 2.34 17.31 14.61
N GLY A 328 1.54 16.25 14.57
CA GLY A 328 0.16 16.26 15.06
C GLY A 328 -0.86 16.88 14.11
N GLU A 329 -0.56 16.94 12.80
CA GLU A 329 -1.52 17.36 11.76
C GLU A 329 -2.63 16.32 11.52
N TYR A 330 -2.44 15.09 12.01
CA TYR A 330 -3.40 13.99 11.91
C TYR A 330 -3.80 13.46 13.30
N ASP A 331 -3.91 14.33 14.30
CA ASP A 331 -4.30 13.91 15.66
C ASP A 331 -5.74 13.38 15.76
N TRP A 332 -6.54 13.46 14.69
CA TRP A 332 -7.82 12.77 14.56
C TRP A 332 -7.66 11.26 14.31
N ALA A 333 -6.51 10.80 13.82
CA ALA A 333 -6.27 9.41 13.49
C ALA A 333 -6.04 8.56 14.75
N HIS A 334 -6.58 7.35 14.78
CA HIS A 334 -6.40 6.40 15.88
C HIS A 334 -4.92 6.03 16.08
N LEU A 335 -4.16 5.96 14.99
CA LEU A 335 -2.71 5.77 15.03
C LEU A 335 -2.01 6.91 15.78
N ALA A 336 -2.49 8.16 15.68
CA ALA A 336 -1.93 9.27 16.45
C ALA A 336 -2.19 9.11 17.95
N MET A 337 -3.40 8.70 18.35
CA MET A 337 -3.74 8.38 19.75
C MET A 337 -2.89 7.23 20.28
N HIS A 338 -2.71 6.17 19.48
CA HIS A 338 -1.87 5.03 19.84
C HIS A 338 -0.40 5.44 20.05
N LEU A 339 0.12 6.32 19.18
CA LEU A 339 1.52 6.71 19.21
C LEU A 339 1.83 7.83 20.20
N TRP A 340 0.94 8.82 20.39
CA TRP A 340 1.15 10.00 21.25
C TRP A 340 -0.10 10.33 22.08
N PRO A 341 -0.55 9.44 22.99
CA PRO A 341 -1.71 9.72 23.83
C PRO A 341 -1.51 10.98 24.68
N GLU A 342 -0.27 11.25 25.13
CA GLU A 342 0.09 12.45 25.89
C GLU A 342 -0.12 13.76 25.12
N ARG A 343 -0.17 13.69 23.78
CA ARG A 343 -0.43 14.83 22.89
C ARG A 343 -1.90 14.92 22.51
N VAL A 344 -2.53 13.79 22.21
CA VAL A 344 -3.87 13.72 21.63
C VAL A 344 -4.96 13.90 22.68
N VAL A 345 -4.85 13.24 23.84
CA VAL A 345 -5.88 13.33 24.90
C VAL A 345 -6.10 14.79 25.34
N PRO A 346 -5.07 15.61 25.63
CA PRO A 346 -5.30 17.02 26.00
C PRO A 346 -5.91 17.87 24.88
N LYS A 347 -5.76 17.48 23.61
CA LYS A 347 -6.41 18.18 22.49
C LYS A 347 -7.90 17.87 22.41
N CYS A 348 -8.33 16.67 22.80
CA CYS A 348 -9.75 16.29 22.83
C CYS A 348 -10.56 17.17 23.80
N HIS A 349 -9.94 17.64 24.88
CA HIS A 349 -10.57 18.61 25.80
C HIS A 349 -10.89 19.96 25.15
N LYS A 350 -10.11 20.36 24.14
CA LYS A 350 -10.18 21.67 23.46
C LYS A 350 -10.92 21.61 22.11
N ASP A 351 -11.01 20.42 21.52
CA ASP A 351 -11.64 20.21 20.22
C ASP A 351 -12.59 19.01 20.30
N ARG A 352 -13.89 19.30 20.22
CA ARG A 352 -14.95 18.29 20.26
C ARG A 352 -14.84 17.29 19.13
N SER A 353 -14.41 17.71 17.94
CA SER A 353 -14.29 16.81 16.79
C SER A 353 -13.21 15.76 17.03
N LEU A 354 -12.10 16.15 17.67
CA LEU A 354 -11.08 15.20 18.12
C LEU A 354 -11.60 14.29 19.23
N ALA A 355 -12.38 14.82 20.17
CA ALA A 355 -12.98 14.00 21.22
C ALA A 355 -13.93 12.94 20.63
N ILE A 356 -14.75 13.29 19.63
CA ILE A 356 -15.62 12.35 18.90
C ILE A 356 -14.78 11.28 18.22
N ALA A 357 -13.74 11.67 17.48
CA ALA A 357 -12.87 10.74 16.75
C ALA A 357 -12.24 9.67 17.66
N HIS A 358 -12.00 9.99 18.93
CA HIS A 358 -11.39 9.08 19.91
C HIS A 358 -12.37 8.50 20.93
N GLY A 359 -13.67 8.75 20.80
CA GLY A 359 -14.69 8.26 21.75
C GLY A 359 -14.59 8.90 23.15
N LEU A 360 -14.04 10.11 23.26
CA LEU A 360 -13.86 10.87 24.50
C LEU A 360 -14.84 12.05 24.61
N GLU A 361 -15.83 12.14 23.73
CA GLU A 361 -16.83 13.20 23.73
C GLU A 361 -17.57 13.29 25.06
N ASP A 362 -18.13 12.18 25.56
CA ASP A 362 -18.89 12.15 26.82
C ASP A 362 -18.05 12.45 28.05
N VAL A 363 -16.72 12.38 27.94
CA VAL A 363 -15.79 12.72 29.01
C VAL A 363 -15.53 14.21 29.05
N PHE A 364 -15.28 14.81 27.89
CA PHE A 364 -14.81 16.20 27.80
C PHE A 364 -15.87 17.21 27.41
N TRP A 365 -17.04 16.77 26.95
CA TRP A 365 -18.07 17.64 26.39
C TRP A 365 -19.46 17.27 26.91
N GLU A 366 -20.31 18.27 27.10
CA GLU A 366 -21.73 18.10 27.40
C GLU A 366 -22.58 18.97 26.49
N GLU A 367 -23.76 18.46 26.17
CA GLU A 367 -24.80 19.20 25.48
C GLU A 367 -25.71 19.86 26.51
N ASP A 368 -25.90 21.17 26.39
CA ASP A 368 -26.87 21.87 27.21
C ASP A 368 -28.31 21.65 26.72
N THR A 369 -29.28 22.13 27.49
CA THR A 369 -30.71 21.97 27.18
C THR A 369 -31.14 22.61 25.87
N ASP A 370 -30.32 23.49 25.29
CA ASP A 370 -30.57 24.18 24.03
C ASP A 370 -29.88 23.49 22.84
N GLY A 371 -29.26 22.32 23.05
CA GLY A 371 -28.51 21.59 22.02
C GLY A 371 -27.13 22.18 21.72
N LYS A 372 -26.59 23.05 22.58
CA LYS A 372 -25.24 23.63 22.42
C LYS A 372 -24.23 22.85 23.23
N TRP A 373 -23.12 22.55 22.59
CA TRP A 373 -22.04 21.77 23.18
C TRP A 373 -21.02 22.67 23.89
N LYS A 374 -20.64 22.30 25.11
CA LYS A 374 -19.64 22.99 25.93
C LYS A 374 -18.62 22.00 26.49
N SER A 375 -17.40 22.48 26.66
CA SER A 375 -16.33 21.70 27.29
C SER A 375 -16.63 21.55 28.79
N ARG A 376 -16.52 20.32 29.30
CA ARG A 376 -16.64 20.00 30.73
C ARG A 376 -15.36 20.41 31.46
N GLU A 377 -15.53 20.84 32.70
CA GLU A 377 -14.42 20.97 33.62
C GLU A 377 -14.04 19.57 34.11
N VAL A 378 -12.86 19.10 33.72
CA VAL A 378 -12.37 17.76 34.02
C VAL A 378 -11.11 17.88 34.87
N ASP A 379 -11.07 17.14 35.99
CA ASP A 379 -9.91 17.07 36.88
C ASP A 379 -8.67 16.59 36.08
N PRO A 380 -7.50 17.27 36.18
CA PRO A 380 -6.24 16.79 35.64
C PRO A 380 -5.96 15.30 35.90
N ALA A 381 -6.35 14.75 37.06
CA ALA A 381 -6.16 13.33 37.35
C ALA A 381 -6.92 12.39 36.39
N THR A 382 -8.07 12.83 35.86
CA THR A 382 -8.84 12.07 34.85
C THR A 382 -8.11 12.08 33.50
N VAL A 383 -7.57 13.24 33.11
CA VAL A 383 -6.76 13.37 31.89
C VAL A 383 -5.53 12.48 31.95
N ASP A 384 -4.82 12.48 33.09
CA ASP A 384 -3.66 11.62 33.31
C ASP A 384 -4.04 10.13 33.28
N GLY A 385 -5.21 9.77 33.83
CA GLY A 385 -5.76 8.42 33.76
C GLY A 385 -5.98 7.94 32.33
N LEU A 386 -6.61 8.76 31.49
CA LEU A 386 -6.81 8.47 30.06
C LEU A 386 -5.48 8.34 29.31
N ILE A 387 -4.53 9.23 29.56
CA ILE A 387 -3.19 9.14 28.96
C ILE A 387 -2.53 7.81 29.36
N ALA A 388 -2.64 7.42 30.64
CA ALA A 388 -2.06 6.17 31.13
C ALA A 388 -2.71 4.93 30.50
N GLU A 389 -4.04 4.93 30.30
CA GLU A 389 -4.78 3.84 29.65
C GLU A 389 -4.30 3.59 28.22
N HIS A 390 -4.05 4.66 27.46
CA HIS A 390 -3.58 4.57 26.08
C HIS A 390 -2.06 4.45 25.96
N THR A 391 -1.31 4.60 27.05
CA THR A 391 0.15 4.55 27.04
C THR A 391 0.67 3.11 27.08
N SER A 392 1.52 2.76 26.11
CA SER A 392 2.37 1.57 26.18
C SER A 392 3.85 1.95 26.23
N ALA A 393 4.58 1.43 27.21
CA ALA A 393 6.02 1.64 27.32
C ALA A 393 6.78 1.07 26.11
N ALA A 394 6.32 -0.06 25.57
CA ALA A 394 6.87 -0.67 24.37
C ALA A 394 6.68 0.23 23.14
N VAL A 395 5.47 0.77 22.96
CA VAL A 395 5.14 1.71 21.87
C VAL A 395 5.98 2.97 21.99
N ARG A 396 6.06 3.57 23.17
CA ARG A 396 6.88 4.78 23.41
C ARG A 396 8.35 4.54 23.10
N GLY A 397 8.91 3.41 23.55
CA GLY A 397 10.30 3.04 23.29
C GLY A 397 10.57 2.81 21.80
N ALA A 398 9.70 2.06 21.12
CA ALA A 398 9.81 1.81 19.68
C ALA A 398 9.64 3.10 18.85
N ARG A 399 8.75 3.99 19.25
CA ARG A 399 8.51 5.30 18.61
C ARG A 399 9.76 6.16 18.71
N GLN A 400 10.36 6.27 19.89
CA GLN A 400 11.61 7.00 20.09
C GLN A 400 12.73 6.39 19.23
N SER A 401 12.85 5.07 19.26
CA SER A 401 13.80 4.31 18.46
C SER A 401 13.64 4.60 16.95
N LEU A 402 12.41 4.74 16.44
CA LEU A 402 12.12 5.10 15.04
C LEU A 402 12.49 6.55 14.69
N LEU A 403 12.19 7.49 15.59
CA LEU A 403 12.50 8.91 15.38
C LEU A 403 14.02 9.16 15.39
N ASP A 404 14.76 8.45 16.24
CA ASP A 404 16.22 8.60 16.36
C ASP A 404 17.00 7.80 15.29
N ALA A 405 16.33 6.87 14.60
CA ALA A 405 16.99 6.03 13.60
C ALA A 405 17.54 6.90 12.44
N PRO A 406 18.81 6.71 12.02
CA PRO A 406 19.35 7.42 10.87
C PRO A 406 18.55 7.06 9.62
N VAL A 407 18.34 8.02 8.70
CA VAL A 407 17.64 7.74 7.44
C VAL A 407 18.35 6.60 6.71
N PRO A 408 17.63 5.57 6.21
CA PRO A 408 18.28 4.44 5.55
C PRO A 408 19.01 4.95 4.31
N THR A 409 20.34 4.85 4.29
CA THR A 409 21.13 5.13 3.10
C THR A 409 21.06 3.92 2.18
N ARG A 410 20.69 4.11 0.91
CA ARG A 410 20.79 3.04 -0.09
C ARG A 410 22.24 2.57 -0.13
N GLY A 411 22.46 1.25 -0.02
CA GLY A 411 23.75 0.58 -0.01
C GLY A 411 24.77 1.24 -0.93
N GLY A 412 25.61 2.08 -0.34
CA GLY A 412 26.85 2.57 -0.90
C GLY A 412 27.92 2.14 0.07
N SER A 413 28.73 1.17 -0.34
CA SER A 413 30.02 0.91 0.31
C SER A 413 30.75 2.25 0.46
N LYS A 414 30.75 2.82 1.67
CA LYS A 414 31.76 3.72 2.26
C LYS A 414 31.23 4.34 3.56
N SER A 415 31.58 3.70 4.67
CA SER A 415 31.92 4.42 5.91
C SER A 415 32.96 3.60 6.68
N ARG A 416 34.19 3.56 6.13
CA ARG A 416 35.34 3.30 6.98
C ARG A 416 35.52 4.55 7.82
N GLY A 417 35.24 4.44 9.12
CA GLY A 417 35.44 5.48 10.11
C GLY A 417 36.80 6.13 9.91
N ARG A 418 36.78 7.44 9.62
CA ARG A 418 37.96 8.28 9.56
C ARG A 418 38.45 8.48 10.99
N ARG A 419 39.23 7.52 11.49
CA ARG A 419 39.90 7.61 12.79
C ARG A 419 40.77 8.86 12.74
N ALA A 420 40.44 9.85 13.57
CA ALA A 420 41.18 11.09 13.69
C ALA A 420 42.65 10.78 14.01
N ARG A 421 43.53 11.01 13.03
CA ARG A 421 44.97 11.07 13.25
C ARG A 421 45.23 12.34 14.06
N LYS A 422 45.43 12.20 15.37
CA LYS A 422 46.02 13.25 16.23
C LYS A 422 47.30 13.74 15.56
N GLY A 423 47.35 15.03 15.29
CA GLY A 423 48.49 15.70 14.67
C GLY A 423 49.75 15.52 15.51
N ARG A 424 50.79 14.97 14.89
CA ARG A 424 52.17 15.05 15.38
C ARG A 424 52.71 16.38 14.85
N ARG A 425 52.98 17.34 15.74
CA ARG A 425 53.65 18.61 15.40
C ARG A 425 55.01 18.31 14.74
N PRO A 426 55.39 19.00 13.66
CA PRO A 426 56.77 19.01 13.19
C PRO A 426 57.64 19.82 14.16
N GLN A 427 58.77 19.24 14.60
CA GLN A 427 59.85 20.00 15.24
C GLN A 427 60.54 20.86 14.17
N GLU A 428 60.72 22.15 14.45
CA GLU A 428 61.58 23.03 13.69
C GLU A 428 63.06 22.61 13.85
N PRO A 429 63.87 22.70 12.79
CA PRO A 429 65.31 22.48 12.90
C PRO A 429 65.97 23.69 13.57
N SER A 430 66.68 23.43 14.67
CA SER A 430 67.62 24.37 15.28
C SER A 430 68.70 24.73 14.25
N LYS A 431 68.84 26.03 13.99
CA LYS A 431 70.05 26.60 13.40
C LYS A 431 71.21 26.36 14.37
N GLY A 432 72.36 26.01 13.80
CA GLY A 432 73.57 25.72 14.56
C GLY A 432 74.12 26.92 15.33
N ALA A 433 74.95 26.60 16.32
CA ALA A 433 76.02 27.45 16.79
C ALA A 433 77.32 26.64 16.70
N GLU A 434 78.29 27.28 16.06
CA GLU A 434 79.69 26.91 15.88
C GLU A 434 80.33 26.41 17.17
N THR A 435 80.93 25.21 17.16
CA THR A 435 82.38 24.92 17.34
C THR A 435 82.60 23.44 17.58
#